data_AF-A0A956ISS7-F1
#
_entry.id   AF-A0A956ISS7-F1
#
_cell.length_a   1.000
_cell.length_b   1.000
_cell.length_c   1.000
_cell.angle_alpha   90.00
_cell.angle_beta   90.00
_cell.angle_gamma   90.00
#
_symmetry.space_group_name_H-M   'P 1'
#
loop_
_entity.id
_entity.type
_entity.pdbx_description
1 polymer ?
#
loop_
_entity_poly.entity_id
_entity_poly.type
_entity_poly.pdbx_seq_one_letter_code
_entity_poly.pdbx_strand_id
1 'polypeptide(L)'
;RIALRIALASRRRSMRELKQGQKLAEGETPALSPSPSELSAAARRREVLRALLDELPDYLADTLALRTLLGYSLQEVARITDAPVNTVRSRMRLAKEALRRRIEEDPRLRLELGVEHD
;
A
#
# COMPACT_ATOMS: atom_id res chain seq x y z
N ARG A 1 -6.22 6.53 -12.13
CA ARG A 1 -5.22 6.29 -11.05
C ARG A 1 -3.81 6.06 -11.56
N ILE A 2 -3.01 7.12 -11.50
CA ILE A 2 -1.63 7.12 -11.99
C ILE A 2 -0.71 6.60 -10.88
N ALA A 3 -0.91 7.05 -9.64
CA ALA A 3 -0.03 6.68 -8.53
C ALA A 3 -0.15 5.21 -8.13
N LEU A 4 -1.34 4.61 -8.21
CA LEU A 4 -1.52 3.19 -7.89
C LEU A 4 -0.85 2.26 -8.92
N ARG A 5 -0.86 2.63 -10.21
CA ARG A 5 -0.12 1.91 -11.27
C ARG A 5 1.38 2.05 -11.07
N ILE A 6 1.86 3.25 -10.72
CA ILE A 6 3.26 3.52 -10.40
C ILE A 6 3.69 2.77 -9.12
N ALA A 7 2.86 2.71 -8.07
CA ALA A 7 3.17 2.02 -6.82
C ALA A 7 3.29 0.50 -7.02
N LEU A 8 2.41 -0.11 -7.81
CA LEU A 8 2.50 -1.52 -8.16
C LEU A 8 3.72 -1.84 -9.04
N ALA A 9 4.10 -0.93 -9.95
CA ALA A 9 5.29 -1.07 -10.80
C ALA A 9 6.60 -0.83 -10.01
N SER A 10 6.62 0.16 -9.13
CA SER A 10 7.75 0.54 -8.28
C SER A 10 8.06 -0.55 -7.25
N ARG A 11 7.04 -1.10 -6.56
CA ARG A 11 7.24 -2.25 -5.66
C ARG A 11 7.78 -3.48 -6.38
N ARG A 12 7.42 -3.72 -7.65
CA ARG A 12 8.02 -4.80 -8.45
C ARG A 12 9.49 -4.54 -8.78
N ARG A 13 9.89 -3.28 -8.99
CA ARG A 13 11.27 -2.89 -9.29
C ARG A 13 12.14 -2.94 -8.02
N SER A 14 11.72 -2.31 -6.92
CA SER A 14 12.45 -2.35 -5.65
C SER A 14 12.55 -3.76 -5.05
N MET A 15 11.52 -4.61 -5.18
CA MET A 15 11.62 -6.02 -4.76
C MET A 15 12.57 -6.83 -5.64
N ARG A 16 12.70 -6.50 -6.92
CA ARG A 16 13.70 -7.12 -7.82
C ARG A 16 15.10 -6.69 -7.44
N GLU A 17 15.31 -5.40 -7.20
CA GLU A 17 16.60 -4.84 -6.77
C GLU A 17 17.03 -5.40 -5.40
N LEU A 18 16.11 -5.52 -4.43
CA LEU A 18 16.38 -6.18 -3.15
C LEU A 18 16.71 -7.67 -3.32
N LYS A 19 15.94 -8.43 -4.12
CA LYS A 19 16.26 -9.84 -4.43
C LYS A 19 17.59 -9.99 -5.16
N GLN A 20 17.95 -9.05 -6.02
CA GLN A 20 19.17 -9.09 -6.83
C GLN A 20 20.40 -8.68 -6.01
N GLY A 21 20.23 -7.77 -5.04
CA GLY A 21 21.25 -7.43 -4.04
C GLY A 21 21.48 -8.55 -3.01
N GLN A 22 20.42 -9.23 -2.55
CA GLN A 22 20.56 -10.43 -1.69
C GLN A 22 21.29 -11.57 -2.42
N LYS A 23 21.05 -11.75 -3.71
CA LYS A 23 21.70 -12.80 -4.52
C LYS A 23 23.22 -12.61 -4.68
N LEU A 24 23.75 -11.41 -4.42
CA LEU A 24 25.19 -11.13 -4.43
C LEU A 24 25.85 -11.26 -3.04
N ALA A 25 25.07 -11.36 -1.96
CA ALA A 25 25.56 -11.26 -0.59
C ALA A 25 25.33 -12.53 0.27
N GLU A 26 24.82 -13.62 -0.30
CA GLU A 26 24.46 -14.80 0.49
C GLU A 26 25.49 -15.93 0.30
N GLY A 27 26.50 -15.92 1.18
CA GLY A 27 26.92 -17.15 1.83
C GLY A 27 25.76 -17.62 2.73
N GLU A 28 25.47 -18.92 2.69
CA GLU A 28 24.30 -19.59 3.25
C GLU A 28 23.83 -19.06 4.61
N THR A 29 22.87 -18.14 4.59
CA THR A 29 21.83 -18.09 5.64
C THR A 29 20.62 -18.85 5.11
N PRO A 30 19.98 -19.75 5.89
CA PRO A 30 18.72 -20.32 5.47
C PRO A 30 17.68 -19.20 5.51
N ALA A 31 17.50 -18.52 4.38
CA ALA A 31 16.38 -17.62 4.19
C ALA A 31 15.12 -18.47 4.36
N LEU A 32 14.41 -18.26 5.47
CA LEU A 32 13.06 -18.77 5.70
C LEU A 32 12.18 -18.26 4.57
N SER A 33 12.15 -19.01 3.48
CA SER A 33 11.35 -18.71 2.31
C SER A 33 9.89 -18.84 2.75
N PRO A 34 9.05 -17.82 2.49
CA PRO A 34 7.66 -17.86 2.92
C PRO A 34 6.99 -19.11 2.36
N SER A 35 6.26 -19.81 3.22
CA SER A 35 5.50 -20.99 2.86
C SER A 35 4.45 -20.66 1.79
N PRO A 36 3.99 -21.64 0.99
CA PRO A 36 2.91 -21.44 0.02
C PRO A 36 1.63 -20.84 0.64
N SER A 37 1.35 -21.18 1.91
CA SER A 37 0.22 -20.64 2.67
C SER A 37 0.39 -19.14 2.96
N GLU A 38 1.58 -18.72 3.40
CA GLU A 38 1.90 -17.31 3.67
C GLU A 38 1.89 -16.46 2.40
N LEU A 39 2.39 -17.00 1.29
CA LEU A 39 2.31 -16.36 -0.03
C LEU A 39 0.85 -16.17 -0.47
N SER A 40 -0.02 -17.16 -0.23
CA SER A 40 -1.45 -17.08 -0.52
C SER A 40 -2.17 -16.02 0.33
N ALA A 41 -1.90 -16.00 1.63
CA ALA A 41 -2.46 -14.99 2.55
C ALA A 41 -2.01 -13.57 2.17
N ALA A 42 -0.75 -13.39 1.82
CA ALA A 42 -0.22 -12.12 1.36
C ALA A 42 -0.86 -11.66 0.02
N ALA A 43 -1.11 -12.60 -0.91
CA ALA A 43 -1.81 -12.31 -2.15
C ALA A 43 -3.26 -11.86 -1.89
N ARG A 44 -3.98 -12.55 -1.01
CA ARG A 44 -5.35 -12.21 -0.64
C ARG A 44 -5.45 -10.84 0.04
N ARG A 45 -4.57 -10.55 1.00
CA ARG A 45 -4.46 -9.21 1.61
C ARG A 45 -4.26 -8.11 0.58
N ARG A 46 -3.44 -8.38 -0.44
CA ARG A 46 -3.18 -7.43 -1.52
C ARG A 46 -4.39 -7.18 -2.39
N GLU A 47 -5.16 -8.23 -2.70
CA GLU A 47 -6.45 -8.16 -3.40
C GLU A 47 -7.43 -7.27 -2.63
N VAL A 48 -7.57 -7.52 -1.33
CA VAL A 48 -8.46 -6.75 -0.46
C VAL A 48 -8.05 -5.27 -0.41
N LEU A 49 -6.77 -4.98 -0.19
CA LEU A 49 -6.26 -3.61 -0.21
C LEU A 49 -6.49 -2.92 -1.57
N ARG A 50 -6.34 -3.67 -2.67
CA ARG A 50 -6.61 -3.15 -4.01
C ARG A 50 -8.08 -2.79 -4.17
N ALA A 51 -9.00 -3.68 -3.80
CA ALA A 51 -10.44 -3.45 -3.86
C ALA A 51 -10.85 -2.23 -3.03
N LEU A 52 -10.32 -2.11 -1.81
CA LEU A 52 -10.58 -0.96 -0.93
C LEU A 52 -10.09 0.36 -1.50
N LEU A 53 -8.91 0.36 -2.11
CA LEU A 53 -8.45 1.54 -2.83
C LEU A 53 -9.40 1.83 -3.99
N ASP A 54 -9.85 0.82 -4.74
CA ASP A 54 -10.77 0.94 -5.90
C ASP A 54 -12.14 1.56 -5.56
N GLU A 55 -12.56 1.50 -4.31
CA GLU A 55 -13.76 2.20 -3.81
C GLU A 55 -13.55 3.72 -3.56
N LEU A 56 -12.30 4.18 -3.43
CA LEU A 56 -12.01 5.60 -3.16
C LEU A 56 -12.09 6.48 -4.43
N PRO A 57 -12.46 7.76 -4.33
CA PRO A 57 -12.17 8.73 -5.38
C PRO A 57 -10.69 8.74 -5.79
N ASP A 58 -10.40 8.87 -7.09
CA ASP A 58 -9.04 8.75 -7.65
C ASP A 58 -8.01 9.64 -6.95
N TYR A 59 -8.38 10.88 -6.62
CA TYR A 59 -7.50 11.82 -5.93
C TYR A 59 -7.18 11.40 -4.48
N LEU A 60 -8.08 10.68 -3.80
CA LEU A 60 -7.85 10.14 -2.47
C LEU A 60 -6.95 8.90 -2.53
N ALA A 61 -7.26 7.98 -3.46
CA ALA A 61 -6.47 6.77 -3.68
C ALA A 61 -5.03 7.10 -4.06
N ASP A 62 -4.83 8.04 -5.00
CA ASP A 62 -3.50 8.42 -5.47
C ASP A 62 -2.71 9.15 -4.37
N THR A 63 -3.36 10.06 -3.61
CA THR A 63 -2.72 10.75 -2.47
C THR A 63 -2.26 9.75 -1.39
N LEU A 64 -3.13 8.79 -1.05
CA LEU A 64 -2.83 7.76 -0.06
C LEU A 64 -1.69 6.86 -0.53
N ALA A 65 -1.74 6.38 -1.77
CA ALA A 65 -0.70 5.52 -2.34
C ALA A 65 0.67 6.21 -2.38
N LEU A 66 0.74 7.48 -2.79
CA LEU A 66 2.00 8.23 -2.78
C LEU A 66 2.57 8.35 -1.37
N ARG A 67 1.72 8.62 -0.36
CA ARG A 67 2.18 8.83 1.02
C ARG A 67 2.59 7.55 1.72
N THR A 68 1.85 6.45 1.53
CA THR A 68 2.01 5.22 2.32
C THR A 68 2.79 4.14 1.60
N LEU A 69 2.55 3.96 0.30
CA LEU A 69 3.19 2.90 -0.49
C LEU A 69 4.53 3.36 -1.08
N LEU A 70 4.61 4.63 -1.47
CA LEU A 70 5.79 5.22 -2.13
C LEU A 70 6.63 6.10 -1.18
N GLY A 71 6.14 6.38 0.03
CA GLY A 71 6.91 7.06 1.07
C GLY A 71 7.12 8.56 0.86
N TYR A 72 6.46 9.19 -0.11
CA TYR A 72 6.61 10.63 -0.36
C TYR A 72 6.10 11.47 0.82
N SER A 73 6.80 12.57 1.10
CA SER A 73 6.36 13.61 2.06
C SER A 73 5.10 14.33 1.57
N LEU A 74 4.40 15.01 2.48
CA LEU A 74 3.19 15.78 2.12
C LEU A 74 3.50 16.87 1.07
N GLN A 75 4.69 17.47 1.14
CA GLN A 75 5.17 18.47 0.21
C GLN A 75 5.48 17.87 -1.17
N GLU A 76 6.08 16.69 -1.23
CA GLU A 76 6.31 15.98 -2.49
C GLU A 76 5.00 15.54 -3.13
N VAL A 77 4.05 15.02 -2.35
CA VAL A 77 2.72 14.68 -2.85
C VAL A 77 2.00 15.92 -3.38
N ALA A 78 2.10 17.05 -2.70
CA ALA A 78 1.54 18.33 -3.16
C ALA A 78 2.11 18.74 -4.53
N ARG A 79 3.43 18.62 -4.72
CA ARG A 79 4.08 18.89 -6.01
C ARG A 79 3.66 17.89 -7.10
N ILE A 80 3.63 16.59 -6.79
CA ILE A 80 3.29 15.53 -7.75
C ILE A 80 1.83 15.64 -8.21
N THR A 81 0.92 16.00 -7.30
CA THR A 81 -0.53 16.05 -7.56
C THR A 81 -1.04 17.44 -7.92
N ASP A 82 -0.13 18.41 -8.06
CA ASP A 82 -0.43 19.82 -8.32
C ASP A 82 -1.56 20.36 -7.41
N ALA A 83 -1.40 20.13 -6.09
CA ALA A 83 -2.40 20.47 -5.09
C ALA A 83 -1.74 21.12 -3.86
N PRO A 84 -2.42 22.07 -3.18
CA PRO A 84 -1.90 22.65 -1.94
C PRO A 84 -1.64 21.58 -0.86
N VAL A 85 -0.60 21.77 -0.03
CA VAL A 85 -0.25 20.83 1.06
C VAL A 85 -1.42 20.62 2.03
N ASN A 86 -2.23 21.66 2.28
CA ASN A 86 -3.42 21.55 3.13
C ASN A 86 -4.51 20.68 2.48
N THR A 87 -4.62 20.72 1.15
CA THR A 87 -5.49 19.80 0.38
C THR A 87 -4.97 18.37 0.45
N VAL A 88 -3.65 18.15 0.39
CA VAL A 88 -3.07 16.82 0.59
C VAL A 88 -3.39 16.28 1.99
N ARG A 89 -3.28 17.12 3.04
CA ARG A 89 -3.65 16.74 4.40
C ARG A 89 -5.13 16.37 4.53
N SER A 90 -6.03 17.17 3.95
CA SER A 90 -7.46 16.87 3.99
C SER A 90 -7.81 15.61 3.19
N ARG A 91 -7.20 15.41 2.01
CA ARG A 91 -7.30 14.16 1.23
C ARG A 91 -6.82 12.94 2.02
N MET A 92 -5.67 13.03 2.70
CA MET A 92 -5.19 11.95 3.56
C MET A 92 -6.17 11.61 4.68
N ARG A 93 -6.77 12.62 5.32
CA ARG A 93 -7.77 12.42 6.36
C ARG A 93 -9.01 11.71 5.81
N LEU A 94 -9.56 12.21 4.69
CA LEU A 94 -10.74 11.64 4.05
C LEU A 94 -10.51 10.22 3.55
N ALA A 95 -9.35 9.93 2.97
CA ALA A 95 -8.99 8.58 2.50
C ALA A 95 -8.94 7.59 3.68
N LYS A 96 -8.31 7.97 4.80
CA LYS A 96 -8.26 7.13 6.01
C LYS A 96 -9.63 6.90 6.61
N GLU A 97 -10.46 7.95 6.68
CA GLU A 97 -11.82 7.86 7.21
C GLU A 97 -12.70 6.93 6.37
N ALA A 98 -12.65 7.07 5.04
CA ALA A 98 -13.37 6.19 4.13
C ALA A 98 -12.94 4.72 4.28
N LEU A 99 -11.63 4.45 4.33
CA LEU A 99 -11.13 3.10 4.56
C LEU A 99 -11.54 2.54 5.93
N ARG A 100 -11.48 3.37 6.97
CA ARG A 100 -11.90 2.97 8.32
C ARG A 100 -13.37 2.57 8.35
N ARG A 101 -14.26 3.42 7.83
CA ARG A 101 -15.70 3.13 7.75
C ARG A 101 -15.96 1.84 7.01
N ARG A 102 -15.29 1.64 5.87
CA ARG A 102 -15.45 0.44 5.06
C ARG A 102 -15.02 -0.84 5.80
N ILE A 103 -13.92 -0.77 6.55
CA ILE A 103 -13.43 -1.88 7.39
C ILE A 103 -14.37 -2.13 8.57
N GLU A 104 -14.99 -1.10 9.14
CA GLU A 104 -15.99 -1.23 10.21
C GLU A 104 -17.31 -1.85 9.69
N GLU A 105 -17.71 -1.54 8.45
CA GLU A 105 -18.94 -2.06 7.81
C GLU A 105 -18.84 -3.53 7.38
N ASP A 106 -17.64 -4.06 7.10
CA ASP A 106 -17.46 -5.45 6.69
C ASP A 106 -16.44 -6.16 7.60
N PRO A 107 -16.92 -6.91 8.61
CA PRO A 107 -16.06 -7.65 9.54
C PRO A 107 -15.07 -8.61 8.86
N ARG A 108 -15.34 -9.07 7.63
CA ARG A 108 -14.41 -9.93 6.89
C ARG A 108 -13.13 -9.18 6.52
N LEU A 109 -13.22 -7.88 6.25
CA LEU A 109 -12.06 -7.05 5.94
C LEU A 109 -11.12 -6.92 7.14
N ARG A 110 -11.66 -6.83 8.36
CA ARG A 110 -10.86 -6.79 9.60
C ARG A 110 -10.00 -8.05 9.74
N LEU A 111 -10.62 -9.22 9.54
CA LEU A 111 -9.96 -10.52 9.59
C LEU A 111 -8.88 -10.66 8.52
N GLU A 112 -9.23 -10.34 7.27
CA GLU A 112 -8.31 -10.47 6.13
C GLU A 112 -7.11 -9.53 6.24
N LEU A 113 -7.33 -8.29 6.67
CA LEU A 113 -6.27 -7.29 6.86
C LEU A 113 -5.43 -7.51 8.14
N GLY A 114 -5.83 -8.41 9.04
CA GLY A 114 -5.12 -8.67 10.29
C GLY A 114 -5.09 -7.45 11.22
N VAL A 115 -6.15 -6.63 11.21
CA VAL A 115 -6.29 -5.49 12.11
C VAL A 115 -6.85 -6.02 13.42
N GLU A 116 -5.99 -6.29 14.39
CA GLU A 116 -6.42 -6.72 15.73
C GLU A 116 -7.19 -5.59 16.44
N HIS A 117 -8.08 -5.97 17.36
CA HIS A 117 -8.80 -5.03 18.21
C HIS A 117 -7.83 -4.48 19.26
N ASP A 118 -7.55 -3.16 19.22
CA ASP A 118 -7.18 -2.40 20.43
C ASP A 118 -8.44 -2.08 21.25
#